data_AF-A0AAD6JFK5-F1
#
_entry.id   AF-A0AAD6JFK5-F1
#
_cell.length_a   1.000
_cell.length_b   1.000
_cell.length_c   1.000
_cell.angle_alpha   90.00
_cell.angle_beta   90.00
_cell.angle_gamma   90.00
#
_symmetry.space_group_name_H-M   'P 1'
#
loop_
_entity.id
_entity.type
_entity.pdbx_description
1 polymer ?
#
loop_
_entity_poly.entity_id
_entity_poly.type
_entity_poly.pdbx_seq_one_letter_code
_entity_poly.pdbx_strand_id
1 'polypeptide(L)'
;MDKQEKHQRFLQFLALSKCHEELCAKQRHSMLTIMEHGEKLAGMIQLRELQNTISQNRSNMSGSPHSSSEAQLSGALWDLIQLVGERARCNTVLLMDRDNAEVFYSKVSDLEEVFYCLYSYLAYIINEEQPREAQIQRACELSNAIVSIVRSAMLYRNEHHMWYPLSQGLTSWCCQPVVRNGLWSVASFMLQLLHGTSELELSAKLDLYAHLEVLAEVVLEAYSGAITANVERGGEHKGLLDEYWNRRDSLLDSLYKQVKYFAEGGHQVLNVRTDEPDEEIPRKLTSNLLSISKRHEGYNTMWSICCDINDSALLRNLMHESMGPKGGFSNFVFKQLYEKRQFSKLLRLGEEFQEELSIFLKHHRNLLWLHELFLHHFSSASETLHVLALSQDETVISEAEETTDHVQNRFITTLADRKRFLNLSKIAIMAGKTTDSEMKRIEADLKILKLQEEIMKLLPANEANQYDEQRLLHPEELIELCFRAQNPELALRGFDVFAWTSSSFRRSHRNLLGECWKNAADQDDWGQLLQASKDEGWSDEETLQQLRDTVLFQASSSCYGPNAETIEEGFDAVLPLRKENSEVTGLEDLDFSVEAILMQHKDYPDAGKLMLTAIMFGSVHDSSKVEENPSSME
;
A
#
# COMPACT_ATOMS: atom_id res chain seq x y z
N MET A 1 0.76 -49.84 20.83
CA MET A 1 1.11 -50.13 22.24
C MET A 1 2.61 -50.38 22.40
N ASP A 2 3.19 -51.52 22.02
CA ASP A 2 4.61 -51.84 22.30
C ASP A 2 5.63 -50.79 21.76
N LYS A 3 5.41 -50.21 20.58
CA LYS A 3 6.30 -49.16 20.03
C LYS A 3 6.21 -47.82 20.77
N GLN A 4 5.01 -47.44 21.23
CA GLN A 4 4.81 -46.18 21.96
C GLN A 4 5.46 -46.26 23.35
N GLU A 5 5.30 -47.39 24.04
CA GLU A 5 5.98 -47.63 25.31
C GLU A 5 7.51 -47.63 25.14
N LYS A 6 8.03 -48.25 24.07
CA LYS A 6 9.46 -48.20 23.75
C LYS A 6 9.95 -46.77 23.51
N HIS A 7 9.18 -45.96 22.77
CA HIS A 7 9.51 -44.56 22.53
C HIS A 7 9.50 -43.75 23.84
N GLN A 8 8.49 -43.92 24.69
CA GLN A 8 8.43 -43.27 26.01
C GLN A 8 9.60 -43.68 26.92
N ARG A 9 9.96 -44.97 26.95
CA ARG A 9 11.14 -45.46 27.70
C ARG A 9 12.43 -44.86 27.15
N PHE A 10 12.52 -44.67 25.83
CA PHE A 10 13.66 -44.00 25.21
C PHE A 10 13.75 -42.53 25.60
N LEU A 11 12.64 -41.80 25.62
CA LEU A 11 12.61 -40.42 26.14
C LEU A 11 13.01 -40.36 27.62
N GLN A 12 12.48 -41.26 28.46
CA GLN A 12 12.88 -41.38 29.87
C GLN A 12 14.39 -41.63 30.00
N PHE A 13 14.95 -42.51 29.18
CA PHE A 13 16.40 -42.74 29.14
C PHE A 13 17.18 -41.47 28.76
N LEU A 14 16.74 -40.71 27.75
CA LEU A 14 17.36 -39.44 27.35
C LEU A 14 17.28 -38.35 28.44
N ALA A 15 16.18 -38.32 29.21
CA ALA A 15 16.05 -37.44 30.38
C ALA A 15 17.02 -37.84 31.50
N LEU A 16 17.03 -39.12 31.89
CA LEU A 16 17.85 -39.62 32.99
C LEU A 16 19.36 -39.53 32.70
N SER A 17 19.76 -39.74 31.44
CA SER A 17 21.14 -39.59 30.98
C SER A 17 21.58 -38.14 30.78
N LYS A 18 20.66 -37.17 30.87
CA LYS A 18 20.86 -35.74 30.55
C LYS A 18 21.33 -35.47 29.11
N CYS A 19 21.27 -36.46 28.22
CA CYS A 19 21.62 -36.28 26.81
C CYS A 19 20.65 -35.35 26.06
N HIS A 20 19.41 -35.18 26.58
CA HIS A 20 18.42 -34.29 25.97
C HIS A 20 18.91 -32.84 25.88
N GLU A 21 19.63 -32.31 26.89
CA GLU A 21 20.16 -30.94 26.87
C GLU A 21 21.18 -30.75 25.73
N GLU A 22 22.06 -31.73 25.55
CA GLU A 22 23.07 -31.70 24.49
C GLU A 22 22.44 -31.88 23.10
N LEU A 23 21.44 -32.73 22.96
CA LEU A 23 20.69 -32.91 21.72
C LEU A 23 19.92 -31.63 21.34
N CYS A 24 19.26 -30.98 22.30
CA CYS A 24 18.56 -29.72 22.09
C CYS A 24 19.49 -28.55 21.75
N ALA A 25 20.73 -28.54 22.25
CA ALA A 25 21.68 -27.46 21.99
C ALA A 25 22.53 -27.68 20.73
N LYS A 26 23.14 -28.87 20.58
CA LYS A 26 24.16 -29.15 19.55
C LYS A 26 23.65 -29.97 18.36
N GLN A 27 22.67 -30.86 18.57
CA GLN A 27 22.14 -31.76 17.52
C GLN A 27 20.63 -31.59 17.34
N ARG A 28 20.20 -30.34 17.13
CA ARG A 28 18.79 -29.94 17.04
C ARG A 28 17.96 -30.78 16.06
N HIS A 29 18.52 -31.13 14.91
CA HIS A 29 17.85 -31.97 13.89
C HIS A 29 17.60 -33.40 14.39
N SER A 30 18.56 -33.99 15.11
CA SER A 30 18.39 -35.33 15.69
C SER A 30 17.31 -35.33 16.76
N MET A 31 17.29 -34.29 17.60
CA MET A 31 16.25 -34.13 18.62
C MET A 31 14.87 -33.98 17.97
N LEU A 32 14.76 -33.13 16.95
CA LEU A 32 13.53 -32.97 16.17
C LEU A 32 13.08 -34.32 15.59
N THR A 33 13.96 -35.06 14.92
CA THR A 33 13.63 -36.36 14.31
C THR A 33 13.10 -37.37 15.34
N ILE A 34 13.65 -37.38 16.55
CA ILE A 34 13.16 -38.24 17.64
C ILE A 34 11.74 -37.84 18.03
N MET A 35 11.49 -36.54 18.21
CA MET A 35 10.17 -36.03 18.58
C MET A 35 9.13 -36.24 17.47
N GLU A 36 9.51 -36.01 16.21
CA GLU A 36 8.67 -36.29 15.04
C GLU A 36 8.30 -37.77 14.93
N HIS A 37 9.19 -38.68 15.31
CA HIS A 37 8.85 -40.10 15.38
C HIS A 37 7.73 -40.36 16.41
N GLY A 38 7.74 -39.65 17.55
CA GLY A 38 6.65 -39.68 18.54
C GLY A 38 5.33 -39.15 17.98
N GLU A 39 5.38 -38.03 17.24
CA GLU A 39 4.22 -37.46 16.53
C GLU A 39 3.62 -38.46 15.52
N LYS A 40 4.46 -39.07 14.67
CA LYS A 40 4.04 -40.08 13.69
C LYS A 40 3.47 -41.33 14.36
N LEU A 41 4.02 -41.77 15.49
CA LEU A 41 3.49 -42.87 16.29
C LEU A 41 2.09 -42.55 16.81
N ALA A 42 1.89 -41.35 17.36
CA ALA A 42 0.57 -40.91 17.84
C ALA A 42 -0.45 -40.90 16.69
N GLY A 43 -0.09 -40.33 15.53
CA GLY A 43 -0.93 -40.31 14.34
C GLY A 43 -1.29 -41.71 13.84
N MET A 44 -0.33 -42.64 13.80
CA MET A 44 -0.55 -44.02 13.37
C MET A 44 -1.45 -44.83 14.31
N ILE A 45 -1.39 -44.57 15.62
CA ILE A 45 -2.27 -45.19 16.61
C ILE A 45 -3.70 -44.70 16.39
N GLN A 46 -3.88 -43.38 16.25
CA GLN A 46 -5.20 -42.78 16.02
C GLN A 46 -5.80 -43.22 14.69
N LEU A 47 -4.99 -43.38 13.64
CA LEU A 47 -5.44 -43.94 12.36
C LEU A 47 -5.97 -45.38 12.51
N ARG A 48 -5.28 -46.21 13.31
CA ARG A 48 -5.71 -47.58 13.59
C ARG A 48 -7.01 -47.62 14.40
N GLU A 49 -7.14 -46.76 15.40
CA GLU A 49 -8.37 -46.63 16.19
C GLU A 49 -9.55 -46.22 15.30
N LEU A 50 -9.35 -45.21 14.46
CA LEU A 50 -10.35 -44.76 13.48
C LEU A 50 -10.76 -45.89 12.53
N GLN A 51 -9.80 -46.65 12.00
CA GLN A 51 -10.07 -47.80 11.15
C GLN A 51 -10.94 -48.86 11.85
N ASN A 52 -10.64 -49.15 13.12
CA ASN A 52 -11.41 -50.11 13.92
C ASN A 52 -12.85 -49.61 14.14
N THR A 53 -13.03 -48.33 14.45
CA THR A 53 -14.34 -47.71 14.63
C THR A 53 -15.17 -47.77 13.34
N ILE A 54 -14.57 -47.44 12.18
CA ILE A 54 -15.25 -47.54 10.87
C ILE A 54 -15.68 -48.99 10.60
N SER A 55 -14.80 -49.95 10.88
CA SER A 55 -15.07 -51.38 10.67
C SER A 55 -16.21 -51.89 11.56
N GLN A 56 -16.25 -51.46 12.83
CA GLN A 56 -17.32 -51.79 13.77
C GLN A 56 -18.66 -51.18 13.36
N ASN A 57 -18.67 -49.91 12.95
CA ASN A 57 -19.90 -49.23 12.50
C ASN A 57 -20.51 -49.89 11.25
N ARG A 58 -19.67 -50.33 10.29
CA ARG A 58 -20.13 -51.08 9.12
C ARG A 58 -20.68 -52.46 9.47
N SER A 59 -20.08 -53.15 10.45
CA SER A 59 -20.57 -54.45 10.93
C SER A 59 -21.94 -54.37 11.63
N ASN A 60 -22.22 -53.27 12.33
CA ASN A 60 -23.51 -53.04 13.01
C ASN A 60 -24.63 -52.64 12.03
N MET A 61 -24.30 -52.00 10.89
CA MET A 61 -25.26 -51.59 9.85
C MET A 61 -25.70 -52.76 8.97
N SER A 62 -24.89 -53.83 8.86
CA SER A 62 -25.08 -54.96 7.94
C SER A 62 -26.01 -56.08 8.48
N GLY A 63 -26.99 -55.74 9.33
CA GLY A 63 -28.00 -56.68 9.84
C GLY A 63 -29.06 -57.15 8.82
N SER A 64 -28.96 -56.77 7.54
CA SER A 64 -29.89 -57.18 6.47
C SER A 64 -29.24 -58.28 5.59
N PRO A 65 -29.88 -59.46 5.41
CA PRO A 65 -29.20 -60.65 4.94
C PRO A 65 -29.10 -60.79 3.41
N HIS A 66 -29.02 -59.71 2.63
CA HIS A 66 -28.89 -59.80 1.16
C HIS A 66 -28.00 -58.71 0.56
N SER A 67 -26.67 -58.89 0.59
CA SER A 67 -25.77 -58.55 -0.53
C SER A 67 -24.34 -59.04 -0.22
N SER A 68 -23.99 -60.19 -0.77
CA SER A 68 -22.61 -60.66 -0.85
C SER A 68 -21.91 -59.93 -2.00
N SER A 69 -21.29 -58.80 -1.71
CA SER A 69 -20.26 -58.23 -2.57
C SER A 69 -19.10 -57.77 -1.69
N GLU A 70 -17.93 -58.39 -1.86
CA GLU A 70 -16.67 -58.01 -1.18
C GLU A 70 -16.33 -56.51 -1.39
N ALA A 71 -16.90 -55.87 -2.42
CA ALA A 71 -16.76 -54.44 -2.68
C ALA A 71 -17.51 -53.52 -1.69
N GLN A 72 -18.44 -54.05 -0.88
CA GLN A 72 -19.10 -53.29 0.20
C GLN A 72 -18.29 -53.26 1.51
N LEU A 73 -17.24 -54.10 1.63
CA LEU A 73 -16.44 -54.22 2.85
C LEU A 73 -15.22 -53.30 2.92
N SER A 74 -14.68 -52.79 1.80
CA SER A 74 -13.52 -51.89 1.84
C SER A 74 -13.91 -50.41 1.89
N GLY A 75 -13.37 -49.67 2.86
CA GLY A 75 -13.50 -48.21 2.95
C GLY A 75 -12.32 -47.51 2.30
N ALA A 76 -12.45 -46.21 1.99
CA ALA A 76 -11.38 -45.48 1.31
C ALA A 76 -10.10 -45.44 2.15
N LEU A 77 -10.24 -45.39 3.48
CA LEU A 77 -9.11 -45.52 4.40
C LEU A 77 -8.39 -46.87 4.26
N TRP A 78 -9.12 -47.97 4.11
CA TRP A 78 -8.52 -49.29 3.95
C TRP A 78 -7.79 -49.41 2.61
N ASP A 79 -8.41 -48.92 1.54
CA ASP A 79 -7.80 -48.87 0.21
C ASP A 79 -6.48 -48.06 0.23
N LEU A 80 -6.46 -46.92 0.94
CA LEU A 80 -5.25 -46.12 1.16
C LEU A 80 -4.17 -46.87 1.95
N ILE A 81 -4.53 -47.53 3.05
CA ILE A 81 -3.59 -48.31 3.87
C ILE A 81 -2.96 -49.44 3.04
N GLN A 82 -3.76 -50.13 2.24
CA GLN A 82 -3.30 -51.20 1.34
C GLN A 82 -2.33 -50.65 0.28
N LEU A 83 -2.66 -49.52 -0.34
CA LEU A 83 -1.82 -48.87 -1.36
C LEU A 83 -0.46 -48.43 -0.80
N VAL A 84 -0.45 -47.76 0.36
CA VAL A 84 0.79 -47.32 1.01
C VAL A 84 1.63 -48.53 1.46
N GLY A 85 0.96 -49.55 2.01
CA GLY A 85 1.59 -50.80 2.42
C GLY A 85 2.24 -51.56 1.26
N GLU A 86 1.53 -51.68 0.14
CA GLU A 86 2.03 -52.31 -1.08
C GLU A 86 3.26 -51.59 -1.62
N ARG A 87 3.20 -50.26 -1.72
CA ARG A 87 4.34 -49.43 -2.15
C ARG A 87 5.54 -49.62 -1.23
N ALA A 88 5.33 -49.58 0.09
CA ALA A 88 6.39 -49.79 1.07
C ALA A 88 6.98 -51.20 1.04
N ARG A 89 6.18 -52.19 0.65
CA ARG A 89 6.58 -53.59 0.43
C ARG A 89 7.39 -53.75 -0.86
N CYS A 90 6.93 -53.22 -1.98
CA CYS A 90 7.64 -53.25 -3.26
C CYS A 90 9.01 -52.56 -3.17
N ASN A 91 9.10 -51.49 -2.38
CA ASN A 91 10.35 -50.76 -2.16
C ASN A 91 11.31 -51.46 -1.16
N THR A 92 10.91 -52.57 -0.52
CA THR A 92 11.75 -53.25 0.49
C THR A 92 11.65 -54.77 0.36
N VAL A 93 12.68 -55.38 -0.23
CA VAL A 93 12.76 -56.82 -0.52
C VAL A 93 12.46 -57.71 0.68
N LEU A 94 12.86 -57.31 1.91
CA LEU A 94 12.65 -58.08 3.14
C LEU A 94 11.19 -58.17 3.61
N LEU A 95 10.27 -57.44 2.99
CA LEU A 95 8.87 -57.33 3.42
C LEU A 95 7.89 -58.01 2.45
N MET A 96 8.38 -58.62 1.36
CA MET A 96 7.57 -59.20 0.28
C MET A 96 6.52 -60.21 0.74
N ASP A 97 6.81 -60.98 1.80
CA ASP A 97 5.91 -62.03 2.32
C ASP A 97 4.92 -61.53 3.38
N ARG A 98 4.94 -60.23 3.72
CA ARG A 98 4.06 -59.65 4.75
C ARG A 98 2.81 -59.01 4.15
N ASP A 99 1.74 -59.00 4.96
CA ASP A 99 0.50 -58.30 4.62
C ASP A 99 0.74 -56.78 4.52
N ASN A 100 0.12 -56.13 3.53
CA ASN A 100 0.33 -54.70 3.27
C ASN A 100 -0.05 -53.83 4.47
N ALA A 101 -1.14 -54.14 5.17
CA ALA A 101 -1.56 -53.36 6.34
C ALA A 101 -0.58 -53.57 7.51
N GLU A 102 -0.06 -54.79 7.69
CA GLU A 102 0.99 -55.03 8.68
C GLU A 102 2.27 -54.23 8.35
N VAL A 103 2.68 -54.24 7.07
CA VAL A 103 3.83 -53.45 6.59
C VAL A 103 3.62 -51.98 6.87
N PHE A 104 2.46 -51.42 6.53
CA PHE A 104 2.10 -50.03 6.79
C PHE A 104 2.25 -49.68 8.28
N TYR A 105 1.60 -50.42 9.18
CA TYR A 105 1.70 -50.15 10.62
C TYR A 105 3.08 -50.46 11.23
N SER A 106 3.91 -51.23 10.53
CA SER A 106 5.28 -51.50 10.95
C SER A 106 6.25 -50.35 10.63
N LYS A 107 5.99 -49.53 9.60
CA LYS A 107 6.87 -48.45 9.12
C LYS A 107 6.34 -47.05 9.46
N VAL A 108 6.35 -46.72 10.74
CA VAL A 108 5.83 -45.43 11.23
C VAL A 108 6.66 -44.22 10.74
N SER A 109 7.95 -44.42 10.48
CA SER A 109 8.82 -43.34 9.98
C SER A 109 8.42 -42.83 8.59
N ASP A 110 7.71 -43.63 7.79
CA ASP A 110 7.34 -43.32 6.41
C ASP A 110 5.89 -42.80 6.30
N LEU A 111 5.35 -42.24 7.38
CA LEU A 111 3.95 -41.76 7.44
C LEU A 111 3.65 -40.69 6.37
N GLU A 112 4.65 -39.93 5.92
CA GLU A 112 4.52 -38.97 4.83
C GLU A 112 4.07 -39.61 3.51
N GLU A 113 4.36 -40.89 3.28
CA GLU A 113 3.95 -41.61 2.08
C GLU A 113 2.42 -41.73 1.96
N VAL A 114 1.68 -41.62 3.07
CA VAL A 114 0.21 -41.53 3.05
C VAL A 114 -0.23 -40.31 2.24
N PHE A 115 0.39 -39.16 2.50
CA PHE A 115 0.06 -37.91 1.82
C PHE A 115 0.55 -37.90 0.38
N TYR A 116 1.70 -38.52 0.10
CA TYR A 116 2.15 -38.75 -1.27
C TYR A 116 1.13 -39.58 -2.07
N CYS A 117 0.64 -40.68 -1.48
CA CYS A 117 -0.31 -41.57 -2.15
C CYS A 117 -1.65 -40.87 -2.38
N LEU A 118 -2.12 -40.05 -1.43
CA LEU A 118 -3.28 -39.19 -1.65
C LEU A 118 -3.03 -38.23 -2.80
N TYR A 119 -1.92 -37.50 -2.81
CA TYR A 119 -1.62 -36.57 -3.90
C TYR A 119 -1.59 -37.25 -5.29
N SER A 120 -1.03 -38.45 -5.39
CA SER A 120 -0.80 -39.12 -6.69
C SER A 120 -1.94 -40.04 -7.14
N TYR A 121 -2.71 -40.59 -6.20
CA TYR A 121 -3.67 -41.67 -6.46
C TYR A 121 -5.06 -41.38 -5.89
N LEU A 122 -5.40 -40.15 -5.52
CA LEU A 122 -6.73 -39.81 -4.99
C LEU A 122 -7.87 -40.27 -5.89
N ALA A 123 -7.77 -40.03 -7.20
CA ALA A 123 -8.80 -40.42 -8.18
C ALA A 123 -8.95 -41.95 -8.31
N TYR A 124 -7.90 -42.70 -8.01
CA TYR A 124 -7.97 -44.16 -7.96
C TYR A 124 -8.68 -44.66 -6.68
N ILE A 125 -8.42 -44.01 -5.55
CA ILE A 125 -9.03 -44.35 -4.25
C ILE A 125 -10.52 -43.94 -4.22
N ILE A 126 -10.82 -42.75 -4.73
CA ILE A 126 -12.18 -42.23 -4.90
C ILE A 126 -12.56 -42.39 -6.37
N ASN A 127 -12.91 -43.62 -6.76
CA ASN A 127 -13.27 -43.94 -8.15
C ASN A 127 -14.36 -42.98 -8.69
N GLU A 128 -14.02 -42.22 -9.74
CA GLU A 128 -14.90 -41.22 -10.36
C GLU A 128 -16.18 -41.81 -10.96
N GLU A 129 -16.20 -43.11 -11.24
CA GLU A 129 -17.37 -43.82 -11.76
C GLU A 129 -18.40 -44.17 -10.68
N GLN A 130 -18.04 -44.05 -9.40
CA GLN A 130 -18.95 -44.33 -8.28
C GLN A 130 -20.05 -43.26 -8.15
N PRO A 131 -21.22 -43.60 -7.56
CA PRO A 131 -22.25 -42.62 -7.27
C PRO A 131 -21.69 -41.53 -6.34
N ARG A 132 -22.18 -40.29 -6.52
CA ARG A 132 -21.68 -39.12 -5.79
C ARG A 132 -21.74 -39.26 -4.26
N GLU A 133 -22.78 -39.91 -3.73
CA GLU A 133 -22.89 -40.21 -2.29
C GLU A 133 -21.72 -41.07 -1.79
N ALA A 134 -21.31 -42.09 -2.55
CA ALA A 134 -20.16 -42.91 -2.22
C ALA A 134 -18.85 -42.11 -2.32
N GLN A 135 -18.73 -41.21 -3.31
CA GLN A 135 -17.58 -40.31 -3.42
C GLN A 135 -17.47 -39.36 -2.21
N ILE A 136 -18.60 -38.80 -1.75
CA ILE A 136 -18.66 -37.94 -0.57
C ILE A 136 -18.26 -38.72 0.69
N GLN A 137 -18.84 -39.90 0.91
CA GLN A 137 -18.50 -40.72 2.06
C GLN A 137 -17.01 -41.09 2.07
N ARG A 138 -16.46 -41.50 0.92
CA ARG A 138 -15.03 -41.82 0.78
C ARG A 138 -14.15 -40.58 1.03
N ALA A 139 -14.51 -39.42 0.51
CA ALA A 139 -13.78 -38.18 0.74
C ALA A 139 -13.81 -37.75 2.22
N CYS A 140 -14.96 -37.84 2.89
CA CYS A 140 -15.09 -37.58 4.33
C CYS A 140 -14.26 -38.56 5.17
N GLU A 141 -14.26 -39.86 4.83
CA GLU A 141 -13.42 -40.87 5.50
C GLU A 141 -11.93 -40.53 5.38
N LEU A 142 -11.45 -40.16 4.19
CA LEU A 142 -10.06 -39.76 3.96
C LEU A 142 -9.71 -38.46 4.66
N SER A 143 -10.60 -37.46 4.63
CA SER A 143 -10.44 -36.19 5.34
C SER A 143 -10.31 -36.42 6.85
N ASN A 144 -11.19 -37.22 7.45
CA ASN A 144 -11.15 -37.53 8.87
C ASN A 144 -9.84 -38.24 9.26
N ALA A 145 -9.37 -39.16 8.41
CA ALA A 145 -8.11 -39.86 8.64
C ALA A 145 -6.90 -38.92 8.65
N ILE A 146 -6.74 -38.06 7.64
CA ILE A 146 -5.59 -37.14 7.55
C ILE A 146 -5.64 -36.04 8.61
N VAL A 147 -6.83 -35.52 8.91
CA VAL A 147 -7.04 -34.56 10.00
C VAL A 147 -6.66 -35.20 11.34
N SER A 148 -7.10 -36.43 11.60
CA SER A 148 -6.78 -37.13 12.84
C SER A 148 -5.28 -37.30 13.01
N ILE A 149 -4.57 -37.74 11.95
CA ILE A 149 -3.10 -37.88 11.97
C ILE A 149 -2.43 -36.56 12.36
N VAL A 150 -2.77 -35.46 11.67
CA VAL A 150 -2.10 -34.17 11.90
C VAL A 150 -2.47 -33.57 13.25
N ARG A 151 -3.73 -33.65 13.68
CA ARG A 151 -4.15 -33.16 15.01
C ARG A 151 -3.48 -33.95 16.12
N SER A 152 -3.32 -35.27 15.99
CA SER A 152 -2.59 -36.07 16.97
C SER A 152 -1.11 -35.69 17.05
N ALA A 153 -0.48 -35.40 15.90
CA ALA A 153 0.88 -34.87 15.87
C ALA A 153 0.98 -33.52 16.60
N MET A 154 0.05 -32.59 16.34
CA MET A 154 -0.01 -31.29 17.02
C MET A 154 -0.23 -31.42 18.54
N LEU A 155 -1.15 -32.31 18.96
CA LEU A 155 -1.40 -32.58 20.37
C LEU A 155 -0.14 -33.15 21.06
N TYR A 156 0.50 -34.12 20.44
CA TYR A 156 1.75 -34.70 20.95
C TYR A 156 2.84 -33.62 21.11
N ARG A 157 2.96 -32.74 20.12
CA ARG A 157 3.89 -31.61 20.16
C ARG A 157 3.60 -30.65 21.31
N ASN A 158 2.34 -30.31 21.54
CA ASN A 158 1.92 -29.44 22.64
C ASN A 158 2.20 -30.06 24.01
N GLU A 159 1.90 -31.35 24.18
CA GLU A 159 2.19 -32.09 25.41
C GLU A 159 3.69 -32.14 25.72
N HIS A 160 4.53 -32.23 24.68
CA HIS A 160 5.97 -32.37 24.81
C HIS A 160 6.74 -31.09 24.45
N HIS A 161 6.11 -29.91 24.49
CA HIS A 161 6.69 -28.65 24.00
C HIS A 161 8.10 -28.34 24.57
N MET A 162 8.36 -28.68 25.83
CA MET A 162 9.67 -28.49 26.49
C MET A 162 10.81 -29.33 25.91
N TRP A 163 10.49 -30.40 25.16
CA TRP A 163 11.48 -31.27 24.52
C TRP A 163 11.88 -30.78 23.13
N TYR A 164 11.10 -29.88 22.52
CA TYR A 164 11.43 -29.40 21.19
C TYR A 164 12.55 -28.36 21.25
N PRO A 165 13.54 -28.43 20.34
CA PRO A 165 14.52 -27.36 20.22
C PRO A 165 13.83 -26.07 19.78
N LEU A 166 14.42 -24.92 20.11
CA LEU A 166 13.97 -23.62 19.58
C LEU A 166 13.87 -23.71 18.05
N SER A 167 12.72 -23.29 17.51
CA SER A 167 12.27 -23.57 16.14
C SER A 167 13.14 -23.00 15.03
N GLN A 168 14.11 -22.14 15.34
CA GLN A 168 14.97 -21.40 14.40
C GLN A 168 15.37 -22.20 13.16
N GLY A 169 14.57 -22.09 12.10
CA GLY A 169 14.81 -22.63 10.76
C GLY A 169 14.53 -24.13 10.57
N LEU A 170 13.88 -24.80 11.52
CA LEU A 170 13.51 -26.21 11.45
C LEU A 170 12.07 -26.41 10.95
N THR A 171 11.94 -27.09 9.81
CA THR A 171 10.65 -27.47 9.23
C THR A 171 10.17 -28.79 9.82
N SER A 172 9.02 -28.76 10.50
CA SER A 172 8.30 -29.97 10.93
C SER A 172 7.84 -30.80 9.73
N TRP A 173 7.81 -32.12 9.86
CA TRP A 173 7.33 -33.03 8.82
C TRP A 173 5.89 -32.72 8.35
N CYS A 174 4.98 -32.30 9.24
CA CYS A 174 3.62 -31.87 8.87
C CYS A 174 3.61 -30.69 7.89
N CYS A 175 4.66 -29.87 7.92
CA CYS A 175 4.82 -28.69 7.08
C CYS A 175 5.54 -29.02 5.77
N GLN A 176 5.91 -30.28 5.48
CA GLN A 176 6.64 -30.63 4.25
C GLN A 176 5.76 -30.52 3.00
N PRO A 177 6.33 -30.22 1.81
CA PRO A 177 5.57 -30.08 0.57
C PRO A 177 4.71 -31.31 0.23
N VAL A 178 5.20 -32.52 0.50
CA VAL A 178 4.47 -33.78 0.26
C VAL A 178 3.18 -33.83 1.08
N VAL A 179 3.27 -33.46 2.37
CA VAL A 179 2.12 -33.43 3.28
C VAL A 179 1.12 -32.35 2.87
N ARG A 180 1.59 -31.12 2.61
CA ARG A 180 0.74 -30.01 2.17
C ARG A 180 -0.01 -30.31 0.87
N ASN A 181 0.67 -30.92 -0.11
CA ASN A 181 0.05 -31.30 -1.37
C ASN A 181 -0.95 -32.44 -1.22
N GLY A 182 -0.68 -33.43 -0.36
CA GLY A 182 -1.65 -34.47 -0.02
C GLY A 182 -2.91 -33.90 0.65
N LEU A 183 -2.75 -33.05 1.67
CA LEU A 183 -3.86 -32.37 2.33
C LEU A 183 -4.68 -31.52 1.34
N TRP A 184 -4.01 -30.73 0.51
CA TRP A 184 -4.65 -29.91 -0.51
C TRP A 184 -5.39 -30.73 -1.56
N SER A 185 -4.84 -31.87 -1.99
CA SER A 185 -5.51 -32.73 -2.99
C SER A 185 -6.90 -33.18 -2.51
N VAL A 186 -7.01 -33.63 -1.25
CA VAL A 186 -8.28 -34.04 -0.64
C VAL A 186 -9.21 -32.83 -0.47
N ALA A 187 -8.72 -31.70 0.02
CA ALA A 187 -9.51 -30.48 0.18
C ALA A 187 -10.07 -29.98 -1.17
N SER A 188 -9.23 -29.97 -2.21
CA SER A 188 -9.61 -29.55 -3.56
C SER A 188 -10.67 -30.45 -4.18
N PHE A 189 -10.58 -31.77 -3.94
CA PHE A 189 -11.58 -32.72 -4.39
C PHE A 189 -12.91 -32.56 -3.63
N MET A 190 -12.87 -32.37 -2.31
CA MET A 190 -14.07 -32.07 -1.51
C MET A 190 -14.74 -30.75 -1.94
N LEU A 191 -13.95 -29.73 -2.30
CA LEU A 191 -14.47 -28.49 -2.88
C LEU A 191 -15.18 -28.72 -4.22
N GLN A 192 -14.62 -29.55 -5.10
CA GLN A 192 -15.27 -29.92 -6.36
C GLN A 192 -16.60 -30.64 -6.12
N LEU A 193 -16.64 -31.55 -5.15
CA LEU A 193 -17.89 -32.22 -4.73
C LEU A 193 -18.92 -31.23 -4.20
N LEU A 194 -18.51 -30.25 -3.38
CA LEU A 194 -19.42 -29.21 -2.88
C LEU A 194 -19.96 -28.30 -4.00
N HIS A 195 -19.15 -27.98 -5.01
CA HIS A 195 -19.59 -27.14 -6.14
C HIS A 195 -20.49 -27.88 -7.12
N GLY A 196 -20.28 -29.18 -7.33
CA GLY A 196 -21.02 -29.98 -8.31
C GLY A 196 -22.42 -30.44 -7.86
N THR A 197 -22.83 -30.19 -6.62
CA THR A 197 -23.94 -30.89 -5.94
C THR A 197 -25.21 -30.05 -5.82
N SER A 198 -25.84 -29.58 -6.89
CA SER A 198 -27.17 -28.94 -6.78
C SER A 198 -28.28 -29.88 -6.26
N GLU A 199 -28.18 -31.19 -6.53
CA GLU A 199 -29.25 -32.20 -6.30
C GLU A 199 -29.09 -33.07 -5.04
N LEU A 200 -28.04 -32.86 -4.23
CA LEU A 200 -27.74 -33.72 -3.07
C LEU A 200 -28.54 -33.32 -1.82
N GLU A 201 -28.82 -34.28 -0.93
CA GLU A 201 -29.44 -34.03 0.38
C GLU A 201 -28.65 -33.00 1.21
N LEU A 202 -29.38 -32.10 1.89
CA LEU A 202 -28.80 -31.03 2.69
C LEU A 202 -27.91 -31.56 3.83
N SER A 203 -28.29 -32.69 4.44
CA SER A 203 -27.53 -33.38 5.49
C SER A 203 -26.13 -33.79 5.04
N ALA A 204 -26.02 -34.42 3.86
CA ALA A 204 -24.74 -34.88 3.31
C ALA A 204 -23.85 -33.69 2.87
N LYS A 205 -24.44 -32.57 2.43
CA LYS A 205 -23.68 -31.34 2.16
C LYS A 205 -23.13 -30.69 3.43
N LEU A 206 -23.93 -30.64 4.49
CA LEU A 206 -23.49 -30.10 5.79
C LEU A 206 -22.38 -30.96 6.40
N ASP A 207 -22.48 -32.29 6.30
CA ASP A 207 -21.44 -33.21 6.75
C ASP A 207 -20.14 -33.04 5.95
N LEU A 208 -20.24 -32.96 4.62
CA LEU A 208 -19.10 -32.69 3.74
C LEU A 208 -18.45 -31.33 4.04
N TYR A 209 -19.26 -30.30 4.28
CA TYR A 209 -18.80 -28.97 4.68
C TYR A 209 -18.05 -29.02 6.01
N ALA A 210 -18.60 -29.67 7.03
CA ALA A 210 -17.97 -29.77 8.36
C ALA A 210 -16.60 -30.48 8.29
N HIS A 211 -16.49 -31.54 7.49
CA HIS A 211 -15.22 -32.22 7.26
C HIS A 211 -14.23 -31.33 6.51
N LEU A 212 -14.68 -30.55 5.52
CA LEU A 212 -13.82 -29.63 4.77
C LEU A 212 -13.35 -28.45 5.62
N GLU A 213 -14.21 -27.90 6.47
CA GLU A 213 -13.89 -26.80 7.39
C GLU A 213 -12.73 -27.19 8.32
N VAL A 214 -12.82 -28.38 8.89
CA VAL A 214 -11.78 -28.96 9.74
C VAL A 214 -10.49 -29.25 8.96
N LEU A 215 -10.60 -29.77 7.73
CA LEU A 215 -9.45 -29.99 6.87
C LEU A 215 -8.78 -28.67 6.46
N ALA A 216 -9.56 -27.62 6.21
CA ALA A 216 -9.07 -26.31 5.86
C ALA A 216 -8.18 -25.73 6.95
N GLU A 217 -8.59 -25.82 8.22
CA GLU A 217 -7.77 -25.42 9.37
C GLU A 217 -6.41 -26.14 9.35
N VAL A 218 -6.42 -27.46 9.16
CA VAL A 218 -5.19 -28.29 9.14
C VAL A 218 -4.28 -27.93 7.96
N VAL A 219 -4.84 -27.73 6.77
CA VAL A 219 -4.10 -27.32 5.56
C VAL A 219 -3.41 -25.97 5.81
N LEU A 220 -4.17 -24.97 6.28
CA LEU A 220 -3.66 -23.62 6.47
C LEU A 220 -2.60 -23.54 7.57
N GLU A 221 -2.75 -24.33 8.64
CA GLU A 221 -1.73 -24.45 9.69
C GLU A 221 -0.42 -25.07 9.16
N ALA A 222 -0.51 -26.09 8.30
CA ALA A 222 0.66 -26.69 7.66
C ALA A 222 1.41 -25.71 6.74
N TYR A 223 0.70 -24.80 6.06
CA TYR A 223 1.32 -23.71 5.29
C TYR A 223 1.93 -22.63 6.19
N SER A 224 1.20 -22.18 7.22
CA SER A 224 1.67 -21.19 8.19
C SER A 224 2.98 -21.62 8.87
N GLY A 225 3.04 -22.89 9.31
CA GLY A 225 4.24 -23.48 9.88
C GLY A 225 5.40 -23.57 8.88
N ALA A 226 5.12 -23.88 7.60
CA ALA A 226 6.14 -23.91 6.55
C ALA A 226 6.72 -22.51 6.25
N ILE A 227 5.86 -21.48 6.21
CA ILE A 227 6.26 -20.09 5.99
C ILE A 227 7.13 -19.62 7.15
N THR A 228 6.68 -19.82 8.39
CA THR A 228 7.43 -19.43 9.60
C THR A 228 8.83 -20.03 9.61
N ALA A 229 8.93 -21.35 9.35
CA ALA A 229 10.22 -22.03 9.30
C ALA A 229 11.13 -21.54 8.16
N ASN A 230 10.56 -21.15 7.01
CA ASN A 230 11.34 -20.63 5.88
C ASN A 230 11.84 -19.19 6.12
N VAL A 231 11.01 -18.35 6.74
CA VAL A 231 11.38 -16.98 7.14
C VAL A 231 12.52 -17.01 8.16
N GLU A 232 12.44 -17.88 9.17
CA GLU A 232 13.52 -18.05 10.16
C GLU A 232 14.83 -18.57 9.54
N ARG A 233 14.76 -19.30 8.42
CA ARG A 233 15.93 -19.77 7.66
C ARG A 233 16.56 -18.67 6.79
N GLY A 234 15.89 -17.53 6.62
CA GLY A 234 16.30 -16.47 5.69
C GLY A 234 16.17 -16.89 4.22
N GLY A 235 15.31 -17.87 3.92
CA GLY A 235 15.09 -18.36 2.56
C GLY A 235 14.17 -17.47 1.74
N GLU A 236 14.26 -17.60 0.41
CA GLU A 236 13.25 -17.03 -0.50
C GLU A 236 11.89 -17.67 -0.20
N HIS A 237 10.92 -16.84 0.18
CA HIS A 237 9.60 -17.30 0.63
C HIS A 237 8.45 -16.76 -0.24
N LYS A 238 8.75 -15.94 -1.26
CA LYS A 238 7.74 -15.32 -2.14
C LYS A 238 6.85 -16.36 -2.84
N GLY A 239 7.45 -17.37 -3.48
CA GLY A 239 6.66 -18.41 -4.17
C GLY A 239 5.79 -19.25 -3.23
N LEU A 240 6.25 -19.52 -2.01
CA LEU A 240 5.47 -20.23 -1.00
C LEU A 240 4.32 -19.37 -0.43
N LEU A 241 4.56 -18.07 -0.25
CA LEU A 241 3.52 -17.11 0.14
C LEU A 241 2.44 -16.98 -0.94
N ASP A 242 2.84 -16.85 -2.20
CA ASP A 242 1.90 -16.76 -3.33
C ASP A 242 1.05 -18.03 -3.42
N GLU A 243 1.65 -19.22 -3.27
CA GLU A 243 0.91 -20.48 -3.21
C GLU A 243 -0.07 -20.51 -2.03
N TYR A 244 0.38 -20.10 -0.84
CA TYR A 244 -0.45 -20.06 0.36
C TYR A 244 -1.63 -19.12 0.22
N TRP A 245 -1.41 -17.87 -0.22
CA TRP A 245 -2.48 -16.88 -0.38
C TRP A 245 -3.51 -17.34 -1.41
N ASN A 246 -3.07 -17.87 -2.56
CA ASN A 246 -3.98 -18.37 -3.59
C ASN A 246 -4.83 -19.55 -3.08
N ARG A 247 -4.21 -20.54 -2.42
CA ARG A 247 -4.92 -21.71 -1.88
C ARG A 247 -5.84 -21.34 -0.72
N ARG A 248 -5.39 -20.46 0.18
CA ARG A 248 -6.18 -19.94 1.31
C ARG A 248 -7.41 -19.20 0.83
N ASP A 249 -7.23 -18.21 -0.04
CA ASP A 249 -8.33 -17.36 -0.48
C ASP A 249 -9.34 -18.19 -1.30
N SER A 250 -8.87 -19.10 -2.17
CA SER A 250 -9.75 -20.01 -2.90
C SER A 250 -10.57 -20.92 -1.98
N LEU A 251 -9.96 -21.44 -0.91
CA LEU A 251 -10.62 -22.35 0.03
C LEU A 251 -11.65 -21.62 0.90
N LEU A 252 -11.25 -20.49 1.50
CA LEU A 252 -12.11 -19.71 2.38
C LEU A 252 -13.26 -19.05 1.62
N ASP A 253 -13.04 -18.54 0.40
CA ASP A 253 -14.10 -17.98 -0.44
C ASP A 253 -15.12 -19.05 -0.84
N SER A 254 -14.66 -20.25 -1.22
CA SER A 254 -15.55 -21.36 -1.56
C SER A 254 -16.37 -21.83 -0.36
N LEU A 255 -15.76 -21.96 0.82
CA LEU A 255 -16.48 -22.25 2.06
C LEU A 255 -17.52 -21.17 2.36
N TYR A 256 -17.16 -19.90 2.21
CA TYR A 256 -18.09 -18.80 2.49
C TYR A 256 -19.30 -18.79 1.53
N LYS A 257 -19.07 -19.06 0.24
CA LYS A 257 -20.15 -19.22 -0.74
C LYS A 257 -21.13 -20.33 -0.36
N GLN A 258 -20.64 -21.43 0.20
CA GLN A 258 -21.52 -22.51 0.69
C GLN A 258 -22.33 -22.07 1.93
N VAL A 259 -21.74 -21.32 2.85
CA VAL A 259 -22.48 -20.74 3.99
C VAL A 259 -23.61 -19.83 3.51
N LYS A 260 -23.38 -19.01 2.49
CA LYS A 260 -24.43 -18.21 1.85
C LYS A 260 -25.51 -19.07 1.23
N TYR A 261 -25.12 -20.10 0.47
CA TYR A 261 -26.07 -21.03 -0.11
C TYR A 261 -26.95 -21.71 0.95
N PHE A 262 -26.39 -22.10 2.09
CA PHE A 262 -27.18 -22.67 3.19
C PHE A 262 -28.13 -21.66 3.83
N ALA A 263 -27.70 -20.39 3.99
CA ALA A 263 -28.56 -19.32 4.50
C ALA A 263 -29.72 -18.99 3.54
N GLU A 264 -29.45 -18.93 2.22
CA GLU A 264 -30.45 -18.62 1.20
C GLU A 264 -31.37 -19.81 0.90
N GLY A 265 -30.82 -21.04 0.89
CA GLY A 265 -31.56 -22.28 0.64
C GLY A 265 -32.55 -22.64 1.75
N GLY A 266 -32.25 -22.27 3.00
CA GLY A 266 -33.18 -22.38 4.13
C GLY A 266 -34.46 -21.55 3.95
N HIS A 267 -34.39 -20.44 3.21
CA HIS A 267 -35.55 -19.57 2.97
C HIS A 267 -36.53 -20.07 1.90
N GLN A 268 -36.12 -20.98 1.00
CA GLN A 268 -37.00 -21.47 -0.07
C GLN A 268 -37.79 -22.72 0.29
N VAL A 269 -37.34 -23.53 1.27
CA VAL A 269 -37.98 -24.81 1.63
C VAL A 269 -39.10 -24.64 2.68
N LEU A 270 -39.13 -23.52 3.41
CA LEU A 270 -39.97 -23.32 4.59
C LEU A 270 -41.12 -22.33 4.37
N ASN A 271 -41.95 -22.53 3.35
CA ASN A 271 -43.30 -21.95 3.34
C ASN A 271 -44.30 -22.75 4.21
N VAL A 272 -43.80 -23.61 5.11
CA VAL A 272 -44.58 -24.35 6.10
C VAL A 272 -43.99 -24.06 7.48
N ARG A 273 -44.78 -23.37 8.30
CA ARG A 273 -44.52 -23.01 9.70
C ARG A 273 -43.97 -24.19 10.50
N THR A 274 -42.74 -24.05 10.99
CA THR A 274 -42.32 -24.66 12.27
C THR A 274 -41.24 -23.76 12.90
N ASP A 275 -41.34 -23.63 14.22
CA ASP A 275 -40.63 -22.69 15.08
C ASP A 275 -39.09 -22.81 15.02
N GLU A 276 -38.41 -21.66 15.10
CA GLU A 276 -36.95 -21.41 15.21
C GLU A 276 -36.06 -22.63 15.56
N PRO A 277 -35.23 -23.11 14.60
CA PRO A 277 -33.84 -23.48 14.92
C PRO A 277 -32.81 -23.19 13.78
N ASP A 278 -33.23 -22.72 12.60
CA ASP A 278 -32.39 -22.75 11.38
C ASP A 278 -31.48 -21.52 11.18
N GLU A 279 -31.63 -20.45 11.95
CA GLU A 279 -30.66 -19.33 11.92
C GLU A 279 -29.37 -19.63 12.72
N GLU A 280 -29.39 -20.64 13.61
CA GLU A 280 -28.25 -20.97 14.46
C GLU A 280 -27.13 -21.68 13.69
N ILE A 281 -27.50 -22.51 12.71
CA ILE A 281 -26.55 -23.24 11.85
C ILE A 281 -25.69 -22.28 11.00
N PRO A 282 -26.24 -21.41 10.13
CA PRO A 282 -25.42 -20.50 9.32
C PRO A 282 -24.63 -19.52 10.19
N ARG A 283 -25.16 -19.09 11.35
CA ARG A 283 -24.40 -18.28 12.33
C ARG A 283 -23.18 -19.02 12.86
N LYS A 284 -23.34 -20.29 13.26
CA LYS A 284 -22.25 -21.15 13.75
C LYS A 284 -21.19 -21.39 12.67
N LEU A 285 -21.62 -21.70 11.44
CA LEU A 285 -20.70 -21.89 10.31
C LEU A 285 -19.94 -20.59 10.00
N THR A 286 -20.64 -19.44 10.05
CA THR A 286 -20.02 -18.12 9.85
C THR A 286 -19.02 -17.81 10.96
N SER A 287 -19.35 -18.09 12.23
CA SER A 287 -18.43 -17.84 13.35
C SER A 287 -17.17 -18.69 13.28
N ASN A 288 -17.31 -19.95 12.89
CA ASN A 288 -16.15 -20.82 12.75
C ASN A 288 -15.27 -20.38 11.57
N LEU A 289 -15.87 -20.10 10.41
CA LEU A 289 -15.13 -19.61 9.24
C LEU A 289 -14.44 -18.28 9.52
N LEU A 290 -15.07 -17.39 10.28
CA LEU A 290 -14.47 -16.14 10.72
C LEU A 290 -13.25 -16.38 11.61
N SER A 291 -13.31 -17.37 12.52
CA SER A 291 -12.19 -17.73 13.40
C SER A 291 -10.97 -18.26 12.61
N ILE A 292 -11.22 -19.10 11.59
CA ILE A 292 -10.19 -19.62 10.69
C ILE A 292 -9.60 -18.47 9.86
N SER A 293 -10.47 -17.62 9.30
CA SER A 293 -10.05 -16.47 8.48
C SER A 293 -9.21 -15.49 9.29
N LYS A 294 -9.58 -15.21 10.55
CA LYS A 294 -8.83 -14.35 11.46
C LYS A 294 -7.44 -14.94 11.75
N ARG A 295 -7.33 -16.24 12.02
CA ARG A 295 -6.06 -16.91 12.31
C ARG A 295 -5.09 -16.89 11.12
N HIS A 296 -5.63 -16.99 9.90
CA HIS A 296 -4.83 -17.15 8.67
C HIS A 296 -4.81 -15.91 7.79
N GLU A 297 -5.28 -14.75 8.29
CA GLU A 297 -5.31 -13.48 7.56
C GLU A 297 -6.13 -13.53 6.25
N GLY A 298 -7.25 -14.25 6.24
CA GLY A 298 -8.20 -14.35 5.13
C GLY A 298 -9.05 -13.08 4.97
N TYR A 299 -8.42 -11.95 4.67
CA TYR A 299 -9.04 -10.62 4.69
C TYR A 299 -10.24 -10.49 3.74
N ASN A 300 -10.17 -11.09 2.54
CA ASN A 300 -11.28 -11.10 1.58
C ASN A 300 -12.56 -11.72 2.16
N THR A 301 -12.42 -12.86 2.83
CA THR A 301 -13.54 -13.58 3.45
C THR A 301 -14.06 -12.82 4.66
N MET A 302 -13.17 -12.30 5.52
CA MET A 302 -13.55 -11.47 6.67
C MET A 302 -14.36 -10.24 6.24
N TRP A 303 -13.89 -9.53 5.22
CA TRP A 303 -14.58 -8.37 4.66
C TRP A 303 -15.95 -8.71 4.09
N SER A 304 -16.05 -9.83 3.36
CA SER A 304 -17.31 -10.29 2.78
C SER A 304 -18.32 -10.63 3.88
N ILE A 305 -17.90 -11.37 4.90
CA ILE A 305 -18.72 -11.66 6.10
C ILE A 305 -19.22 -10.36 6.74
N CYS A 306 -18.34 -9.40 6.99
CA CYS A 306 -18.72 -8.12 7.60
C CYS A 306 -19.69 -7.31 6.73
N CYS A 307 -19.49 -7.30 5.41
CA CYS A 307 -20.38 -6.60 4.48
C CYS A 307 -21.79 -7.20 4.48
N ASP A 308 -21.90 -8.54 4.50
CA ASP A 308 -23.18 -9.24 4.42
C ASP A 308 -23.93 -9.23 5.76
N ILE A 309 -23.23 -9.31 6.90
CA ILE A 309 -23.83 -9.14 8.23
C ILE A 309 -24.21 -7.66 8.47
N ASN A 310 -23.52 -6.73 7.82
CA ASN A 310 -23.69 -5.28 7.97
C ASN A 310 -23.53 -4.79 9.43
N ASP A 311 -22.67 -5.46 10.20
CA ASP A 311 -22.32 -5.08 11.57
C ASP A 311 -21.02 -4.27 11.59
N SER A 312 -21.15 -2.96 11.83
CA SER A 312 -20.01 -2.05 11.91
C SER A 312 -19.15 -2.25 13.15
N ALA A 313 -19.72 -2.74 14.26
CA ALA A 313 -18.96 -3.00 15.48
C ALA A 313 -18.05 -4.22 15.31
N LEU A 314 -18.56 -5.28 14.68
CA LEU A 314 -17.75 -6.45 14.33
C LEU A 314 -16.58 -6.08 13.42
N LEU A 315 -16.82 -5.27 12.38
CA LEU A 315 -15.76 -4.81 11.46
C LEU A 315 -14.65 -4.06 12.22
N ARG A 316 -15.02 -3.13 13.10
CA ARG A 316 -14.07 -2.35 13.92
C ARG A 316 -13.28 -3.25 14.88
N ASN A 317 -13.95 -4.18 15.55
CA ASN A 317 -13.28 -5.14 16.44
C ASN A 317 -12.24 -5.97 15.68
N LEU A 318 -12.59 -6.47 14.50
CA LEU A 318 -11.65 -7.23 13.68
C LEU A 318 -10.47 -6.38 13.21
N MET A 319 -10.71 -5.12 12.83
CA MET A 319 -9.64 -4.19 12.44
C MET A 319 -8.66 -3.90 13.59
N HIS A 320 -9.12 -3.84 14.84
CA HIS A 320 -8.25 -3.69 16.02
C HIS A 320 -7.46 -4.97 16.33
N GLU A 321 -8.06 -6.15 16.17
CA GLU A 321 -7.45 -7.41 16.58
C GLU A 321 -6.42 -7.96 15.60
N SER A 322 -6.54 -7.62 14.31
CA SER A 322 -5.64 -8.11 13.26
C SER A 322 -4.41 -7.21 13.10
N MET A 323 -3.30 -7.59 13.71
CA MET A 323 -2.03 -6.88 13.58
C MET A 323 -1.14 -7.58 12.55
N GLY A 324 -0.88 -6.94 11.42
CA GLY A 324 0.04 -7.41 10.37
C GLY A 324 1.05 -6.33 9.97
N PRO A 325 2.19 -6.67 9.36
CA PRO A 325 3.15 -5.69 8.87
C PRO A 325 2.47 -4.82 7.81
N LYS A 326 2.50 -3.49 7.98
CA LYS A 326 1.74 -2.49 7.19
C LYS A 326 0.23 -2.41 7.50
N GLY A 327 -0.19 -2.64 8.74
CA GLY A 327 -1.56 -2.36 9.22
C GLY A 327 -2.59 -3.49 9.03
N GLY A 328 -2.17 -4.68 8.59
CA GLY A 328 -3.02 -5.88 8.56
C GLY A 328 -4.38 -5.68 7.85
N PHE A 329 -5.47 -6.10 8.51
CA PHE A 329 -6.82 -6.01 7.95
C PHE A 329 -7.31 -4.55 7.81
N SER A 330 -6.87 -3.62 8.66
CA SER A 330 -7.33 -2.23 8.57
C SER A 330 -6.89 -1.60 7.26
N ASN A 331 -5.65 -1.84 6.84
CA ASN A 331 -5.13 -1.43 5.54
C ASN A 331 -5.91 -2.06 4.37
N PHE A 332 -6.26 -3.36 4.48
CA PHE A 332 -7.11 -4.02 3.49
C PHE A 332 -8.50 -3.35 3.39
N VAL A 333 -9.13 -3.04 4.52
CA VAL A 333 -10.42 -2.32 4.57
C VAL A 333 -10.30 -0.93 3.94
N PHE A 334 -9.21 -0.20 4.21
CA PHE A 334 -8.98 1.10 3.61
C PHE A 334 -8.86 1.03 2.09
N LYS A 335 -8.09 0.06 1.58
CA LYS A 335 -7.96 -0.20 0.14
C LYS A 335 -9.32 -0.53 -0.49
N GLN A 336 -10.11 -1.41 0.12
CA GLN A 336 -11.45 -1.76 -0.37
C GLN A 336 -12.41 -0.56 -0.39
N LEU A 337 -12.41 0.28 0.65
CA LEU A 337 -13.25 1.48 0.70
C LEU A 337 -12.81 2.53 -0.33
N TYR A 338 -11.51 2.67 -0.56
CA TYR A 338 -10.94 3.55 -1.57
C TYR A 338 -11.35 3.10 -2.99
N GLU A 339 -11.17 1.82 -3.31
CA GLU A 339 -11.55 1.22 -4.60
C GLU A 339 -13.05 1.35 -4.88
N LYS A 340 -13.89 1.13 -3.85
CA LYS A 340 -15.35 1.34 -3.94
C LYS A 340 -15.77 2.83 -3.92
N ARG A 341 -14.83 3.78 -3.87
CA ARG A 341 -15.06 5.23 -3.78
C ARG A 341 -15.92 5.67 -2.59
N GLN A 342 -15.91 4.90 -1.50
CA GLN A 342 -16.67 5.19 -0.27
C GLN A 342 -15.86 6.08 0.69
N PHE A 343 -15.41 7.24 0.21
CA PHE A 343 -14.48 8.12 0.94
C PHE A 343 -15.04 8.65 2.26
N SER A 344 -16.35 8.90 2.35
CA SER A 344 -16.98 9.35 3.59
C SER A 344 -16.91 8.31 4.71
N LYS A 345 -17.07 7.03 4.38
CA LYS A 345 -16.90 5.93 5.34
C LYS A 345 -15.44 5.76 5.73
N LEU A 346 -14.52 5.87 4.77
CA LEU A 346 -13.08 5.81 5.01
C LEU A 346 -12.62 6.89 5.99
N LEU A 347 -12.99 8.15 5.76
CA LEU A 347 -12.57 9.27 6.61
C LEU A 347 -13.14 9.17 8.04
N ARG A 348 -14.36 8.62 8.21
CA ARG A 348 -14.94 8.37 9.54
C ARG A 348 -14.18 7.31 10.35
N LEU A 349 -13.50 6.36 9.69
CA LEU A 349 -12.62 5.40 10.40
C LEU A 349 -11.38 6.09 10.98
N GLY A 350 -11.05 7.30 10.51
CA GLY A 350 -9.95 8.10 11.03
C GLY A 350 -10.14 8.60 12.47
N GLU A 351 -11.35 8.52 13.03
CA GLU A 351 -11.60 8.80 14.46
C GLU A 351 -10.99 7.72 15.37
N GLU A 352 -11.01 6.46 14.91
CA GLU A 352 -10.59 5.29 15.69
C GLU A 352 -9.20 4.76 15.26
N PHE A 353 -8.85 4.89 13.97
CA PHE A 353 -7.62 4.36 13.35
C PHE A 353 -6.77 5.49 12.73
N GLN A 354 -6.46 6.52 13.53
CA GLN A 354 -5.78 7.73 13.06
C GLN A 354 -4.40 7.43 12.47
N GLU A 355 -3.56 6.64 13.16
CA GLU A 355 -2.19 6.38 12.74
C GLU A 355 -2.16 5.52 11.46
N GLU A 356 -2.91 4.42 11.44
CA GLU A 356 -2.97 3.50 10.30
C GLU A 356 -3.56 4.17 9.06
N LEU A 357 -4.62 4.96 9.23
CA LEU A 357 -5.23 5.69 8.12
C LEU A 357 -4.27 6.78 7.60
N SER A 358 -3.55 7.48 8.48
CA SER A 358 -2.55 8.46 8.04
C SER A 358 -1.43 7.83 7.20
N ILE A 359 -0.94 6.64 7.61
CA ILE A 359 0.09 5.90 6.86
C ILE A 359 -0.43 5.49 5.49
N PHE A 360 -1.67 5.00 5.41
CA PHE A 360 -2.33 4.67 4.15
C PHE A 360 -2.49 5.90 3.25
N LEU A 361 -3.00 7.01 3.80
CA LEU A 361 -3.30 8.23 3.06
C LEU A 361 -2.07 9.01 2.60
N LYS A 362 -0.87 8.77 3.14
CA LYS A 362 0.38 9.32 2.56
C LYS A 362 0.57 8.99 1.08
N HIS A 363 0.08 7.83 0.65
CA HIS A 363 0.09 7.40 -0.75
C HIS A 363 -1.10 7.95 -1.56
N HIS A 364 -2.10 8.53 -0.88
CA HIS A 364 -3.31 9.10 -1.44
C HIS A 364 -3.50 10.54 -0.96
N ARG A 365 -2.55 11.41 -1.32
CA ARG A 365 -2.48 12.82 -0.86
C ARG A 365 -3.78 13.60 -1.10
N ASN A 366 -4.53 13.27 -2.14
CA ASN A 366 -5.82 13.87 -2.47
C ASN A 366 -6.89 13.71 -1.38
N LEU A 367 -6.78 12.68 -0.54
CA LEU A 367 -7.66 12.45 0.61
C LEU A 367 -6.97 12.76 1.96
N LEU A 368 -5.64 12.80 1.99
CA LEU A 368 -4.86 13.07 3.19
C LEU A 368 -5.22 14.42 3.83
N TRP A 369 -5.25 15.50 3.04
CA TRP A 369 -5.56 16.83 3.58
C TRP A 369 -6.97 16.91 4.18
N LEU A 370 -7.94 16.15 3.65
CA LEU A 370 -9.29 16.08 4.22
C LEU A 370 -9.29 15.38 5.57
N HIS A 371 -8.51 14.32 5.70
CA HIS A 371 -8.33 13.62 6.97
C HIS A 371 -7.61 14.49 8.01
N GLU A 372 -6.57 15.22 7.60
CA GLU A 372 -5.85 16.16 8.47
C GLU A 372 -6.75 17.31 8.95
N LEU A 373 -7.59 17.87 8.08
CA LEU A 373 -8.59 18.87 8.46
C LEU A 373 -9.62 18.30 9.45
N PHE A 374 -10.07 17.07 9.21
CA PHE A 374 -11.00 16.38 10.10
C PHE A 374 -10.43 16.19 11.51
N LEU A 375 -9.12 15.95 11.61
CA LEU A 375 -8.38 15.83 12.87
C LEU A 375 -7.90 17.16 13.46
N HIS A 376 -8.29 18.30 12.88
CA HIS A 376 -7.83 19.64 13.27
C HIS A 376 -6.30 19.86 13.14
N HIS A 377 -5.62 19.04 12.34
CA HIS A 377 -4.20 19.20 12.02
C HIS A 377 -4.00 20.17 10.85
N PHE A 378 -4.35 21.44 11.08
CA PHE A 378 -4.40 22.46 10.02
C PHE A 378 -3.05 22.75 9.36
N SER A 379 -1.94 22.69 10.11
CA SER A 379 -0.59 22.89 9.57
C SER A 379 -0.22 21.80 8.56
N SER A 380 -0.46 20.54 8.91
CA SER A 380 -0.20 19.39 8.02
C SER A 380 -1.12 19.41 6.79
N ALA A 381 -2.41 19.75 6.99
CA ALA A 381 -3.34 19.93 5.87
C ALA A 381 -2.85 21.02 4.89
N SER A 382 -2.31 22.12 5.41
CA SER A 382 -1.74 23.17 4.57
C SER A 382 -0.54 22.67 3.76
N GLU A 383 0.39 21.96 4.39
CA GLU A 383 1.57 21.40 3.72
C GLU A 383 1.16 20.42 2.62
N THR A 384 0.24 19.51 2.91
CA THR A 384 -0.32 18.57 1.92
C THR A 384 -0.97 19.30 0.75
N LEU A 385 -1.77 20.34 1.02
CA LEU A 385 -2.44 21.16 0.00
C LEU A 385 -1.44 21.96 -0.85
N HIS A 386 -0.40 22.51 -0.22
CA HIS A 386 0.66 23.26 -0.90
C HIS A 386 1.43 22.35 -1.86
N VAL A 387 1.80 21.16 -1.41
CA VAL A 387 2.45 20.14 -2.24
C VAL A 387 1.55 19.68 -3.39
N LEU A 388 0.25 19.46 -3.16
CA LEU A 388 -0.71 19.11 -4.22
C LEU A 388 -0.89 20.21 -5.26
N ALA A 389 -0.79 21.48 -4.86
CA ALA A 389 -0.89 22.60 -5.77
C ALA A 389 0.33 22.71 -6.70
N LEU A 390 1.51 22.37 -6.19
CA LEU A 390 2.79 22.50 -6.91
C LEU A 390 3.25 21.21 -7.59
N SER A 391 2.65 20.05 -7.27
CA SER A 391 3.00 18.79 -7.92
C SER A 391 2.68 18.85 -9.40
N GLN A 392 3.71 18.67 -10.23
CA GLN A 392 3.55 18.41 -11.66
C GLN A 392 3.51 16.89 -11.88
N ASP A 393 2.71 16.44 -12.85
CA ASP A 393 2.76 15.08 -13.38
C ASP A 393 4.08 14.90 -14.18
N GLU A 394 5.21 14.95 -13.49
CA GLU A 394 6.50 14.53 -14.01
C GLU A 394 6.46 13.00 -14.13
N THR A 395 6.14 12.52 -15.32
CA THR A 395 6.49 11.16 -15.73
C THR A 395 8.00 10.99 -15.71
N VAL A 396 8.56 10.55 -14.58
CA VAL A 396 9.87 9.88 -14.58
C VAL A 396 9.81 8.63 -13.71
N ILE A 397 9.83 7.52 -14.43
CA ILE A 397 10.20 6.17 -14.03
C ILE A 397 11.34 6.23 -12.99
N SER A 398 11.03 5.85 -11.77
CA SER A 398 11.97 5.13 -10.91
C SER A 398 11.31 3.79 -10.60
N GLU A 399 11.38 2.90 -11.58
CA GLU A 399 11.22 1.47 -11.35
C GLU A 399 12.42 1.01 -10.51
N ALA A 400 12.24 0.97 -9.20
CA ALA A 400 12.95 0.04 -8.34
C ALA A 400 12.07 -0.23 -7.12
N GLU A 401 11.37 -1.36 -7.20
CA GLU A 401 10.77 -2.08 -6.08
C GLU A 401 9.62 -1.39 -5.35
N GLU A 402 8.38 -1.64 -5.80
CA GLU A 402 7.41 -2.33 -4.93
C GLU A 402 6.27 -2.89 -5.79
N THR A 403 5.87 -4.10 -5.43
CA THR A 403 4.94 -4.97 -6.15
C THR A 403 3.52 -4.42 -6.23
N THR A 404 2.93 -4.55 -7.42
CA THR A 404 1.49 -4.65 -7.75
C THR A 404 0.61 -3.39 -7.64
N ASP A 405 0.09 -2.97 -8.80
CA ASP A 405 -1.11 -2.15 -9.02
C ASP A 405 -1.21 -0.82 -8.26
N HIS A 406 -0.23 0.05 -8.43
CA HIS A 406 -0.43 1.48 -8.22
C HIS A 406 -0.98 2.09 -9.52
N VAL A 407 -2.31 2.02 -9.68
CA VAL A 407 -3.02 3.00 -10.51
C VAL A 407 -2.87 4.34 -9.79
N GLN A 408 -1.75 5.03 -10.01
CA GLN A 408 -1.62 6.44 -9.70
C GLN A 408 -2.69 7.13 -10.54
N ASN A 409 -3.82 7.43 -9.90
CA ASN A 409 -4.85 8.29 -10.48
C ASN A 409 -4.16 9.62 -10.77
N ARG A 410 -3.73 9.80 -12.02
CA ARG A 410 -3.20 11.06 -12.55
C ARG A 410 -4.25 12.13 -12.31
N PHE A 411 -4.03 12.94 -11.28
CA PHE A 411 -4.84 14.11 -11.04
C PHE A 411 -4.28 15.20 -11.95
N ILE A 412 -4.91 15.35 -13.12
CA ILE A 412 -4.67 16.52 -13.96
C ILE A 412 -5.17 17.74 -13.18
N THR A 413 -4.25 18.55 -12.68
CA THR A 413 -4.56 19.77 -11.93
C THR A 413 -4.58 20.95 -12.88
N THR A 414 -5.75 21.58 -13.05
CA THR A 414 -5.84 22.84 -13.82
C THR A 414 -5.23 24.00 -13.01
N LEU A 415 -4.83 25.10 -13.65
CA LEU A 415 -4.38 26.30 -12.94
C LEU A 415 -5.43 26.82 -11.93
N ALA A 416 -6.72 26.72 -12.28
CA ALA A 416 -7.81 27.07 -11.40
C ALA A 416 -7.86 26.17 -10.15
N ASP A 417 -7.61 24.87 -10.29
CA ASP A 417 -7.57 23.94 -9.16
C ASP A 417 -6.32 24.16 -8.28
N ARG A 418 -5.16 24.45 -8.87
CA ARG A 418 -3.95 24.83 -8.12
C ARG A 418 -4.19 26.08 -7.27
N LYS A 419 -4.81 27.10 -7.86
CA LYS A 419 -5.21 28.32 -7.15
C LYS A 419 -6.19 28.04 -6.02
N ARG A 420 -7.15 27.12 -6.22
CA ARG A 420 -8.06 26.67 -5.15
C ARG A 420 -7.29 25.96 -4.02
N PHE A 421 -6.37 25.05 -4.34
CA PHE A 421 -5.56 24.36 -3.34
C PHE A 421 -4.66 25.30 -2.54
N LEU A 422 -3.99 26.26 -3.18
CA LEU A 422 -3.20 27.27 -2.47
C LEU A 422 -4.07 28.19 -1.58
N ASN A 423 -5.26 28.58 -2.05
CA ASN A 423 -6.19 29.35 -1.20
C ASN A 423 -6.67 28.52 0.01
N LEU A 424 -6.95 27.22 -0.18
CA LEU A 424 -7.30 26.32 0.92
C LEU A 424 -6.13 26.13 1.89
N SER A 425 -4.90 25.99 1.38
CA SER A 425 -3.67 25.93 2.17
C SER A 425 -3.50 27.18 3.02
N LYS A 426 -3.68 28.37 2.42
CA LYS A 426 -3.66 29.66 3.14
C LYS A 426 -4.71 29.71 4.26
N ILE A 427 -5.95 29.29 3.97
CA ILE A 427 -7.02 29.23 4.98
C ILE A 427 -6.67 28.26 6.11
N ALA A 428 -6.08 27.11 5.80
CA ALA A 428 -5.66 26.13 6.80
C ALA A 428 -4.57 26.71 7.72
N ILE A 429 -3.55 27.38 7.20
CA ILE A 429 -2.54 28.09 8.03
C ILE A 429 -3.18 29.13 8.94
N MET A 430 -4.09 29.95 8.40
CA MET A 430 -4.77 30.98 9.18
C MET A 430 -5.60 30.37 10.32
N ALA A 431 -6.21 29.21 10.09
CA ALA A 431 -6.92 28.46 11.13
C ALA A 431 -5.97 27.83 12.15
N GLY A 432 -4.79 27.36 11.71
CA GLY A 432 -3.77 26.72 12.54
C GLY A 432 -2.90 27.68 13.37
N LYS A 433 -2.97 29.00 13.13
CA LYS A 433 -2.14 30.02 13.80
C LYS A 433 -0.62 29.76 13.68
N THR A 434 -0.17 29.25 12.53
CA THR A 434 1.25 28.99 12.27
C THR A 434 2.04 30.25 11.88
N THR A 435 3.35 30.08 11.71
CA THR A 435 4.35 31.14 11.51
C THR A 435 4.16 31.93 10.21
N ASP A 436 4.41 33.24 10.25
CA ASP A 436 4.32 34.17 9.10
C ASP A 436 5.13 33.73 7.86
N SER A 437 6.21 32.96 8.03
CA SER A 437 7.08 32.53 6.92
C SER A 437 6.38 31.59 5.93
N GLU A 438 5.64 30.60 6.42
CA GLU A 438 4.91 29.64 5.57
C GLU A 438 3.79 30.34 4.80
N MET A 439 3.09 31.27 5.47
CA MET A 439 2.05 32.08 4.86
C MET A 439 2.60 32.95 3.73
N LYS A 440 3.76 33.59 3.93
CA LYS A 440 4.44 34.38 2.89
C LYS A 440 4.82 33.51 1.69
N ARG A 441 5.23 32.25 1.90
CA ARG A 441 5.54 31.33 0.81
C ARG A 441 4.31 30.97 -0.02
N ILE A 442 3.19 30.67 0.60
CA ILE A 442 1.94 30.38 -0.13
C ILE A 442 1.43 31.61 -0.89
N GLU A 443 1.56 32.81 -0.31
CA GLU A 443 1.23 34.05 -1.01
C GLU A 443 2.14 34.28 -2.23
N ALA A 444 3.43 33.94 -2.12
CA ALA A 444 4.38 33.91 -3.23
C ALA A 444 3.84 33.10 -4.40
N ASP A 445 3.52 31.84 -4.11
CA ASP A 445 3.11 30.87 -5.12
C ASP A 445 1.76 31.27 -5.74
N LEU A 446 0.85 31.85 -4.96
CA LEU A 446 -0.39 32.45 -5.47
C LEU A 446 -0.13 33.63 -6.42
N LYS A 447 0.84 34.49 -6.11
CA LYS A 447 1.21 35.63 -6.97
C LYS A 447 1.91 35.15 -8.24
N ILE A 448 2.81 34.16 -8.16
CA ILE A 448 3.44 33.54 -9.34
C ILE A 448 2.38 32.90 -10.25
N LEU A 449 1.40 32.18 -9.71
CA LEU A 449 0.31 31.62 -10.52
C LEU A 449 -0.51 32.70 -11.24
N LYS A 450 -0.81 33.83 -10.57
CA LYS A 450 -1.49 34.97 -11.21
C LYS A 450 -0.63 35.60 -12.31
N LEU A 451 0.67 35.74 -12.07
CA LEU A 451 1.61 36.24 -13.09
C LEU A 451 1.65 35.31 -14.29
N GLN A 452 1.65 33.99 -14.10
CA GLN A 452 1.52 33.04 -15.20
C GLN A 452 0.21 33.26 -15.99
N GLU A 453 -0.94 33.43 -15.33
CA GLU A 453 -2.22 33.73 -15.99
C GLU A 453 -2.18 35.05 -16.80
N GLU A 454 -1.44 36.06 -16.32
CA GLU A 454 -1.29 37.37 -16.97
C GLU A 454 -0.32 37.32 -18.16
N ILE A 455 0.85 36.70 -17.98
CA ILE A 455 1.87 36.51 -19.02
C ILE A 455 1.26 35.75 -20.21
N MET A 456 0.49 34.69 -19.94
CA MET A 456 -0.15 33.89 -20.98
C MET A 456 -1.17 34.67 -21.82
N LYS A 457 -1.82 35.69 -21.25
CA LYS A 457 -2.76 36.56 -21.99
C LYS A 457 -2.05 37.59 -22.88
N LEU A 458 -0.84 37.99 -22.50
CA LEU A 458 -0.05 39.00 -23.20
C LEU A 458 0.79 38.41 -24.34
N LEU A 459 0.93 37.08 -24.40
CA LEU A 459 1.68 36.39 -25.44
C LEU A 459 0.93 36.39 -26.80
N PRO A 460 1.67 36.47 -27.94
CA PRO A 460 1.08 36.31 -29.27
C PRO A 460 0.42 34.94 -29.43
N ALA A 461 -0.69 34.86 -30.17
CA ALA A 461 -1.48 33.63 -30.36
C ALA A 461 -0.66 32.42 -30.90
N ASN A 462 0.45 32.66 -31.62
CA ASN A 462 1.33 31.59 -32.13
C ASN A 462 2.21 30.97 -31.04
N GLU A 463 2.56 31.71 -29.98
CA GLU A 463 3.37 31.24 -28.85
C GLU A 463 2.49 30.69 -27.73
N ALA A 464 1.31 31.29 -27.50
CA ALA A 464 0.33 30.82 -26.52
C ALA A 464 -0.16 29.38 -26.79
N ASN A 465 -0.30 28.99 -28.07
CA ASN A 465 -0.74 27.65 -28.45
C ASN A 465 0.28 26.52 -28.17
N GLN A 466 1.54 26.85 -27.85
CA GLN A 466 2.56 25.85 -27.50
C GLN A 466 2.51 25.43 -26.03
N TYR A 467 1.88 26.25 -25.18
CA TYR A 467 1.79 26.01 -23.75
C TYR A 467 0.39 25.52 -23.41
N ASP A 468 0.31 24.29 -22.91
CA ASP A 468 -0.94 23.75 -22.38
C ASP A 468 -1.37 24.60 -21.17
N GLU A 469 -2.59 25.14 -21.18
CA GLU A 469 -3.17 25.93 -20.07
C GLU A 469 -3.13 25.16 -18.73
N GLN A 470 -2.92 23.84 -18.79
CA GLN A 470 -2.84 22.95 -17.63
C GLN A 470 -1.43 22.83 -17.05
N ARG A 471 -0.37 23.26 -17.74
CA ARG A 471 1.02 23.10 -17.27
C ARG A 471 1.40 24.22 -16.30
N LEU A 472 1.93 23.84 -15.13
CA LEU A 472 2.61 24.79 -14.24
C LEU A 472 3.99 25.06 -14.84
N LEU A 473 4.33 26.33 -15.06
CA LEU A 473 5.66 26.68 -15.54
C LEU A 473 6.59 27.00 -14.38
N HIS A 474 7.84 26.58 -14.51
CA HIS A 474 8.85 26.97 -13.53
C HIS A 474 9.11 28.48 -13.63
N PRO A 475 9.49 29.16 -12.52
CA PRO A 475 9.81 30.58 -12.55
C PRO A 475 10.84 30.95 -13.62
N GLU A 476 11.84 30.09 -13.87
CA GLU A 476 12.85 30.26 -14.92
C GLU A 476 12.19 30.30 -16.32
N GLU A 477 11.32 29.34 -16.62
CA GLU A 477 10.59 29.27 -17.89
C GLU A 477 9.67 30.49 -18.08
N LEU A 478 9.01 30.95 -17.01
CA LEU A 478 8.18 32.16 -17.04
C LEU A 478 9.01 33.42 -17.34
N ILE A 479 10.17 33.56 -16.72
CA ILE A 479 11.06 34.70 -16.94
C ILE A 479 11.62 34.68 -18.37
N GLU A 480 12.01 33.52 -18.88
CA GLU A 480 12.45 33.38 -20.27
C GLU A 480 11.36 33.77 -21.27
N LEU A 481 10.10 33.41 -21.00
CA LEU A 481 8.97 33.83 -21.83
C LEU A 481 8.80 35.36 -21.84
N CYS A 482 8.99 36.02 -20.70
CA CYS A 482 8.80 37.46 -20.56
C CYS A 482 9.73 38.30 -21.44
N PHE A 483 10.99 37.89 -21.64
CA PHE A 483 11.92 38.67 -22.46
C PHE A 483 12.06 38.18 -23.91
N ARG A 484 11.53 37.00 -24.26
CA ARG A 484 11.43 36.57 -25.68
C ARG A 484 10.42 37.39 -26.46
N ALA A 485 9.35 37.85 -25.80
CA ALA A 485 8.36 38.73 -26.39
C ALA A 485 8.85 40.20 -26.34
N GLN A 486 8.88 40.88 -27.49
CA GLN A 486 9.16 42.32 -27.59
C GLN A 486 7.96 43.15 -27.10
N ASN A 487 7.62 43.00 -25.82
CA ASN A 487 6.51 43.72 -25.19
C ASN A 487 7.01 44.37 -23.87
N PRO A 488 6.95 45.70 -23.74
CA PRO A 488 7.34 46.43 -22.53
C PRO A 488 6.66 45.93 -21.25
N GLU A 489 5.38 45.55 -21.32
CA GLU A 489 4.65 45.06 -20.15
C GLU A 489 5.14 43.67 -19.71
N LEU A 490 5.48 42.79 -20.64
CA LEU A 490 6.06 41.47 -20.34
C LEU A 490 7.48 41.61 -19.76
N ALA A 491 8.27 42.56 -20.25
CA ALA A 491 9.59 42.85 -19.70
C ALA A 491 9.53 43.19 -18.20
N LEU A 492 8.51 43.94 -17.76
CA LEU A 492 8.27 44.25 -16.35
C LEU A 492 7.81 43.04 -15.54
N ARG A 493 6.95 42.17 -16.12
CA ARG A 493 6.48 40.95 -15.43
C ARG A 493 7.61 39.98 -15.07
N GLY A 494 8.71 39.97 -15.83
CA GLY A 494 9.91 39.20 -15.46
C GLY A 494 10.48 39.58 -14.09
N PHE A 495 10.48 40.87 -13.75
CA PHE A 495 10.90 41.36 -12.43
C PHE A 495 9.89 41.01 -11.34
N ASP A 496 8.59 41.09 -11.63
CA ASP A 496 7.54 40.65 -10.70
C ASP A 496 7.72 39.18 -10.32
N VAL A 497 8.02 38.29 -11.27
CA VAL A 497 8.30 36.88 -10.97
C VAL A 497 9.50 36.75 -10.04
N PHE A 498 10.61 37.47 -10.30
CA PHE A 498 11.76 37.46 -9.41
C PHE A 498 11.43 37.98 -7.99
N ALA A 499 10.56 38.98 -7.85
CA ALA A 499 10.18 39.55 -6.56
C ALA A 499 9.49 38.51 -5.64
N TRP A 500 8.70 37.60 -6.23
CA TRP A 500 7.98 36.53 -5.54
C TRP A 500 8.76 35.20 -5.42
N THR A 501 9.98 35.12 -5.95
CA THR A 501 10.87 33.96 -5.73
C THR A 501 11.69 34.10 -4.43
N SER A 502 12.36 33.03 -4.00
CA SER A 502 13.23 33.07 -2.81
C SER A 502 14.53 33.83 -3.08
N SER A 503 15.17 34.32 -2.02
CA SER A 503 16.49 34.97 -2.10
C SER A 503 17.55 34.03 -2.68
N SER A 504 17.48 32.74 -2.37
CA SER A 504 18.34 31.70 -2.94
C SER A 504 18.19 31.58 -4.45
N PHE A 505 16.95 31.61 -4.96
CA PHE A 505 16.67 31.55 -6.39
C PHE A 505 17.23 32.77 -7.13
N ARG A 506 17.04 33.98 -6.57
CA ARG A 506 17.64 35.21 -7.13
C ARG A 506 19.16 35.13 -7.20
N ARG A 507 19.82 34.58 -6.17
CA ARG A 507 21.29 34.42 -6.15
C ARG A 507 21.78 33.39 -7.16
N SER A 508 21.09 32.27 -7.34
CA SER A 508 21.48 31.26 -8.34
C SER A 508 21.23 31.71 -9.78
N HIS A 509 20.21 32.56 -10.00
CA HIS A 509 19.80 33.03 -11.32
C HIS A 509 20.19 34.49 -11.61
N ARG A 510 21.33 34.95 -11.08
CA ARG A 510 21.86 36.31 -11.31
C ARG A 510 22.04 36.64 -12.79
N ASN A 511 22.46 35.67 -13.60
CA ASN A 511 22.63 35.85 -15.04
C ASN A 511 21.29 36.14 -15.73
N LEU A 512 20.25 35.38 -15.40
CA LEU A 512 18.90 35.56 -15.93
C LEU A 512 18.30 36.92 -15.50
N LEU A 513 18.55 37.34 -14.26
CA LEU A 513 18.18 38.68 -13.79
C LEU A 513 18.92 39.78 -14.58
N GLY A 514 20.19 39.56 -14.89
CA GLY A 514 20.97 40.47 -15.73
C GLY A 514 20.43 40.57 -17.16
N GLU A 515 19.95 39.46 -17.73
CA GLU A 515 19.27 39.44 -19.03
C GLU A 515 17.95 40.22 -18.99
N CYS A 516 17.17 40.14 -17.90
CA CYS A 516 15.99 40.98 -17.73
C CYS A 516 16.33 42.48 -17.76
N TRP A 517 17.42 42.90 -17.10
CA TRP A 517 17.88 44.30 -17.15
C TRP A 517 18.33 44.74 -18.54
N LYS A 518 19.01 43.86 -19.30
CA LYS A 518 19.36 44.12 -20.70
C LYS A 518 18.10 44.28 -21.55
N ASN A 519 17.17 43.35 -21.44
CA ASN A 519 15.91 43.41 -22.18
C ASN A 519 15.10 44.66 -21.84
N ALA A 520 15.03 45.06 -20.57
CA ALA A 520 14.36 46.30 -20.16
C ALA A 520 15.02 47.54 -20.77
N ALA A 521 16.36 47.58 -20.84
CA ALA A 521 17.08 48.66 -21.51
C ALA A 521 16.81 48.69 -23.02
N ASP A 522 16.66 47.53 -23.67
CA ASP A 522 16.41 47.41 -25.10
C ASP A 522 14.97 47.82 -25.52
N GLN A 523 14.03 47.96 -24.58
CA GLN A 523 12.63 48.36 -24.90
C GLN A 523 12.50 49.84 -25.25
N ASP A 524 13.34 50.71 -24.68
CA ASP A 524 13.28 52.16 -24.84
C ASP A 524 14.32 52.64 -25.87
N ASP A 525 13.95 53.58 -26.75
CA ASP A 525 14.92 54.20 -27.68
C ASP A 525 15.67 55.36 -26.99
N TRP A 526 16.74 55.00 -26.31
CA TRP A 526 17.60 55.95 -25.58
C TRP A 526 18.25 57.00 -26.48
N GLY A 527 18.50 56.67 -27.75
CA GLY A 527 19.03 57.62 -28.72
C GLY A 527 18.03 58.72 -29.04
N GLN A 528 16.76 58.37 -29.26
CA GLN A 528 15.69 59.34 -29.47
C GLN A 528 15.42 60.20 -28.23
N LEU A 529 15.36 59.59 -27.04
CA LEU A 529 15.16 60.33 -25.79
C LEU A 529 16.29 61.34 -25.53
N LEU A 530 17.55 60.95 -25.79
CA LEU A 530 18.69 61.85 -25.66
C LEU A 530 18.64 63.00 -26.67
N GLN A 531 18.22 62.73 -27.91
CA GLN A 531 18.12 63.75 -28.94
C GLN A 531 16.99 64.74 -28.62
N ALA A 532 15.82 64.25 -28.19
CA ALA A 532 14.70 65.08 -27.74
C ALA A 532 15.09 65.97 -26.54
N SER A 533 15.79 65.42 -25.55
CA SER A 533 16.29 66.17 -24.40
C SER A 533 17.22 67.32 -24.81
N LYS A 534 18.09 67.12 -25.81
CA LYS A 534 19.00 68.15 -26.32
C LYS A 534 18.32 69.20 -27.18
N ASP A 535 17.38 68.79 -28.03
CA ASP A 535 16.69 69.67 -28.97
C ASP A 535 15.65 70.56 -28.27
N GLU A 536 14.98 70.02 -27.25
CA GLU A 536 13.94 70.72 -26.48
C GLU A 536 14.50 71.40 -25.22
N GLY A 537 15.72 71.05 -24.80
CA GLY A 537 16.38 71.66 -23.64
C GLY A 537 15.67 71.36 -22.32
N TRP A 538 15.32 70.08 -22.10
CA TRP A 538 14.55 69.65 -20.92
C TRP A 538 15.20 70.10 -19.62
N SER A 539 14.37 70.63 -18.72
CA SER A 539 14.73 70.81 -17.31
C SER A 539 14.87 69.46 -16.59
N ASP A 540 15.47 69.46 -15.40
CA ASP A 540 15.59 68.25 -14.58
C ASP A 540 14.21 67.62 -14.25
N GLU A 541 13.18 68.46 -14.07
CA GLU A 541 11.80 68.01 -13.80
C GLU A 541 11.13 67.38 -15.02
N GLU A 542 11.31 67.97 -16.20
CA GLU A 542 10.79 67.43 -17.47
C GLU A 542 11.51 66.13 -17.85
N THR A 543 12.82 66.07 -17.62
CA THR A 543 13.62 64.86 -17.83
C THR A 543 13.11 63.72 -16.94
N LEU A 544 12.83 64.00 -15.67
CA LEU A 544 12.24 63.00 -14.77
C LEU A 544 10.85 62.56 -15.21
N GLN A 545 10.02 63.48 -15.68
CA GLN A 545 8.68 63.16 -16.14
C GLN A 545 8.69 62.25 -17.37
N GLN A 546 9.62 62.47 -18.30
CA GLN A 546 9.81 61.63 -19.49
C GLN A 546 10.44 60.28 -19.14
N LEU A 547 11.38 60.25 -18.19
CA LEU A 547 12.01 59.00 -17.75
C LEU A 547 11.05 58.09 -16.98
N ARG A 548 10.00 58.62 -16.32
CA ARG A 548 9.00 57.81 -15.62
C ARG A 548 8.26 56.81 -16.51
N ASP A 549 8.11 57.14 -17.78
CA ASP A 549 7.41 56.32 -18.75
C ASP A 549 8.30 55.20 -19.34
N THR A 550 9.61 55.23 -19.05
CA THR A 550 10.57 54.21 -19.50
C THR A 550 10.50 52.92 -18.67
N VAL A 551 10.80 51.79 -19.32
CA VAL A 551 10.77 50.47 -18.69
C VAL A 551 11.86 50.35 -17.62
N LEU A 552 13.04 50.94 -17.84
CA LEU A 552 14.12 50.95 -16.84
C LEU A 552 13.74 51.69 -15.55
N PHE A 553 13.04 52.83 -15.66
CA PHE A 553 12.58 53.56 -14.47
C PHE A 553 11.55 52.73 -13.70
N GLN A 554 10.58 52.14 -14.40
CA GLN A 554 9.52 51.33 -13.80
C GLN A 554 10.08 50.06 -13.16
N ALA A 555 11.01 49.36 -13.83
CA ALA A 555 11.71 48.20 -13.27
C ALA A 555 12.51 48.57 -12.01
N SER A 556 13.21 49.70 -12.01
CA SER A 556 13.94 50.18 -10.82
C SER A 556 13.00 50.52 -9.67
N SER A 557 11.88 51.18 -9.97
CA SER A 557 10.87 51.52 -8.95
C SER A 557 10.24 50.27 -8.33
N SER A 558 9.92 49.25 -9.14
CA SER A 558 9.37 47.99 -8.64
C SER A 558 10.37 47.15 -7.85
N CYS A 559 11.66 47.18 -8.20
CA CYS A 559 12.68 46.33 -7.56
C CYS A 559 13.36 46.96 -6.34
N TYR A 560 13.56 48.29 -6.37
CA TYR A 560 14.38 49.03 -5.40
C TYR A 560 13.66 50.24 -4.79
N GLY A 561 12.43 50.53 -5.21
CA GLY A 561 11.65 51.65 -4.68
C GLY A 561 11.12 51.41 -3.26
N PRO A 562 10.59 52.45 -2.60
CA PRO A 562 10.04 52.36 -1.24
C PRO A 562 8.82 51.42 -1.14
N ASN A 563 8.13 51.18 -2.26
CA ASN A 563 6.97 50.30 -2.35
C ASN A 563 7.31 48.91 -2.94
N ALA A 564 8.59 48.58 -3.08
CA ALA A 564 9.01 47.29 -3.63
C ALA A 564 8.60 46.14 -2.70
N GLU A 565 7.71 45.27 -3.18
CA GLU A 565 7.31 44.07 -2.45
C GLU A 565 8.19 42.88 -2.87
N THR A 566 9.05 42.41 -1.98
CA THR A 566 9.83 41.17 -2.19
C THR A 566 9.66 40.19 -1.04
N ILE A 567 9.76 38.91 -1.36
CA ILE A 567 9.85 37.86 -0.33
C ILE A 567 11.29 37.73 0.16
N GLU A 568 11.49 37.65 1.48
CA GLU A 568 12.81 37.59 2.13
C GLU A 568 13.66 38.86 1.88
N GLU A 569 14.92 38.70 1.48
CA GLU A 569 15.84 39.79 1.18
C GLU A 569 15.55 40.41 -0.19
N GLY A 570 15.60 41.75 -0.28
CA GLY A 570 15.34 42.50 -1.52
C GLY A 570 16.42 42.34 -2.60
N PHE A 571 16.19 42.97 -3.75
CA PHE A 571 17.09 42.90 -4.91
C PHE A 571 18.50 43.43 -4.62
N ASP A 572 18.64 44.43 -3.73
CA ASP A 572 19.94 45.01 -3.34
C ASP A 572 20.93 44.00 -2.75
N ALA A 573 20.43 42.96 -2.07
CA ALA A 573 21.27 41.92 -1.49
C ALA A 573 21.88 40.99 -2.55
N VAL A 574 21.33 40.98 -3.77
CA VAL A 574 21.72 40.07 -4.84
C VAL A 574 22.41 40.82 -5.99
N LEU A 575 21.84 41.95 -6.39
CA LEU A 575 22.31 42.78 -7.49
C LEU A 575 22.12 44.25 -7.10
N PRO A 576 23.14 44.95 -6.59
CA PRO A 576 23.01 46.37 -6.24
C PRO A 576 22.91 47.25 -7.49
N LEU A 577 22.24 48.40 -7.37
CA LEU A 577 22.11 49.38 -8.46
C LEU A 577 23.47 49.93 -8.94
N ARG A 578 24.36 50.27 -8.00
CA ARG A 578 25.71 50.81 -8.26
C ARG A 578 26.81 50.00 -7.59
N LYS A 579 28.01 50.09 -8.17
CA LYS A 579 29.20 49.42 -7.63
C LYS A 579 29.62 49.94 -6.24
N GLU A 580 29.45 51.24 -6.00
CA GLU A 580 29.80 51.89 -4.70
C GLU A 580 28.90 51.46 -3.53
N ASN A 581 27.65 51.04 -3.80
CA ASN A 581 26.72 50.57 -2.76
C ASN A 581 27.05 49.14 -2.26
N SER A 582 27.95 48.42 -2.94
CA SER A 582 28.35 47.06 -2.61
C SER A 582 29.31 46.97 -1.41
N GLU A 583 29.96 48.08 -1.03
CA GLU A 583 30.92 48.10 0.08
C GLU A 583 30.26 47.88 1.46
N VAL A 584 28.93 48.03 1.55
CA VAL A 584 28.16 47.89 2.79
C VAL A 584 27.76 46.43 3.08
N THR A 585 27.80 45.52 2.10
CA THR A 585 27.22 44.16 2.21
C THR A 585 28.22 42.99 2.19
N GLY A 586 29.54 43.24 2.13
CA GLY A 586 30.55 42.20 2.38
C GLY A 586 30.61 41.05 1.37
N LEU A 587 30.09 41.23 0.16
CA LEU A 587 30.21 40.27 -0.95
C LEU A 587 31.45 40.61 -1.80
N GLU A 588 32.44 39.70 -1.84
CA GLU A 588 33.74 39.85 -2.53
C GLU A 588 33.68 39.70 -4.07
N ASP A 589 32.50 39.73 -4.70
CA ASP A 589 32.36 39.64 -6.17
C ASP A 589 32.18 41.03 -6.80
N LEU A 590 33.30 41.65 -7.16
CA LEU A 590 33.45 43.05 -7.60
C LEU A 590 32.79 43.43 -8.95
N ASP A 591 32.11 42.54 -9.66
CA ASP A 591 31.79 42.74 -11.09
C ASP A 591 30.30 42.70 -11.48
N PHE A 592 29.36 42.56 -10.54
CA PHE A 592 27.92 42.47 -10.86
C PHE A 592 27.08 43.56 -10.18
N SER A 593 26.79 44.63 -10.91
CA SER A 593 25.78 45.66 -10.57
C SER A 593 24.88 45.96 -11.76
N VAL A 594 23.71 46.56 -11.52
CA VAL A 594 22.83 47.00 -12.62
C VAL A 594 23.55 48.00 -13.53
N GLU A 595 24.30 48.93 -12.96
CA GLU A 595 25.20 49.83 -13.71
C GLU A 595 26.19 49.09 -14.61
N ALA A 596 26.82 48.01 -14.13
CA ALA A 596 27.76 47.21 -14.93
C ALA A 596 27.10 46.47 -16.09
N ILE A 597 25.83 46.09 -15.94
CA ILE A 597 25.03 45.50 -17.01
C ILE A 597 24.65 46.55 -18.05
N LEU A 598 24.20 47.72 -17.61
CA LEU A 598 23.83 48.82 -18.52
C LEU A 598 25.03 49.36 -19.31
N MET A 599 26.24 49.35 -18.72
CA MET A 599 27.48 49.72 -19.43
C MET A 599 27.74 48.89 -20.70
N GLN A 600 27.14 47.71 -20.82
CA GLN A 600 27.27 46.82 -21.99
C GLN A 600 26.26 47.14 -23.10
N HIS A 601 25.29 48.04 -22.85
CA HIS A 601 24.27 48.41 -23.83
C HIS A 601 24.83 49.28 -24.96
N LYS A 602 24.32 49.10 -26.17
CA LYS A 602 24.78 49.78 -27.41
C LYS A 602 24.75 51.31 -27.30
N ASP A 603 23.73 51.86 -26.62
CA ASP A 603 23.50 53.31 -26.52
C ASP A 603 24.10 53.91 -25.25
N TYR A 604 24.76 53.10 -24.40
CA TYR A 604 25.34 53.57 -23.15
C TYR A 604 26.42 54.66 -23.33
N PRO A 605 27.32 54.63 -24.34
CA PRO A 605 28.33 55.67 -24.52
C PRO A 605 27.73 57.08 -24.68
N ASP A 606 26.55 57.17 -25.27
CA ASP A 606 25.89 58.44 -25.58
C ASP A 606 24.79 58.79 -24.58
N ALA A 607 23.95 57.82 -24.20
CA ALA A 607 22.77 57.98 -23.35
C ALA A 607 22.92 57.37 -21.94
N GLY A 608 24.08 56.83 -21.57
CA GLY A 608 24.29 56.15 -20.29
C GLY A 608 24.00 57.02 -19.07
N LYS A 609 24.19 58.35 -19.16
CA LYS A 609 23.78 59.28 -18.10
C LYS A 609 22.26 59.30 -17.89
N LEU A 610 21.47 59.29 -18.96
CA LEU A 610 20.00 59.24 -18.86
C LEU A 610 19.52 57.90 -18.31
N MET A 611 20.13 56.79 -18.73
CA MET A 611 19.83 55.46 -18.20
C MET A 611 20.13 55.36 -16.71
N LEU A 612 21.28 55.90 -16.27
CA LEU A 612 21.64 55.94 -14.85
C LEU A 612 20.72 56.86 -14.04
N THR A 613 20.30 58.00 -14.60
CA THR A 613 19.29 58.87 -13.98
C THR A 613 17.96 58.12 -13.81
N ALA A 614 17.53 57.37 -14.81
CA ALA A 614 16.29 56.61 -14.76
C ALA A 614 16.27 55.60 -13.60
N ILE A 615 17.32 54.78 -13.46
CA ILE A 615 17.37 53.78 -12.38
C ILE A 615 17.52 54.42 -10.99
N MET A 616 18.31 55.51 -10.87
CA MET A 616 18.56 56.15 -9.57
C MET A 616 17.35 56.88 -9.03
N PHE A 617 16.58 57.55 -9.90
CA PHE A 617 15.36 58.22 -9.46
C PHE A 617 14.20 57.24 -9.29
N GLY A 618 14.19 56.12 -10.02
CA GLY A 618 13.22 55.04 -9.81
C GLY A 618 13.26 54.46 -8.39
N SER A 619 14.46 54.30 -7.80
CA SER A 619 14.61 53.72 -6.45
C SER A 619 14.34 54.69 -5.29
N VAL A 620 14.38 55.99 -5.53
CA VAL A 620 14.25 57.03 -4.48
C VAL A 620 12.84 57.62 -4.44
N HIS A 621 12.04 57.51 -5.50
CA HIS A 621 10.83 58.33 -5.60
C HIS A 621 9.68 57.83 -4.71
N ASP A 622 9.31 58.68 -3.76
CA ASP A 622 8.05 58.63 -3.03
C ASP A 622 7.06 59.64 -3.66
N SER A 623 5.79 59.26 -3.81
CA SER A 623 4.75 60.09 -4.40
C SER A 623 4.28 61.16 -3.41
N SER A 624 5.13 62.12 -3.07
CA SER A 624 4.74 63.31 -2.27
C SER A 624 4.34 64.48 -3.18
N LYS A 625 3.29 64.27 -3.98
CA LYS A 625 2.38 65.36 -4.37
C LYS A 625 1.02 65.06 -3.74
N VAL A 626 0.94 65.22 -2.42
CA VAL A 626 -0.34 65.50 -1.76
C VAL A 626 -0.63 66.97 -2.07
N GLU A 627 -1.75 67.19 -2.74
CA GLU A 627 -2.35 68.50 -2.97
C GLU A 627 -2.28 69.36 -1.70
N GLU A 628 -1.61 70.52 -1.80
CA GLU A 628 -1.82 71.61 -0.85
C GLU A 628 -3.28 72.07 -0.96
N ASN A 629 -4.16 71.46 -0.16
CA ASN A 629 -5.38 72.13 0.24
C ASN A 629 -5.01 73.24 1.24
N PRO A 630 -5.30 74.51 0.95
CA PRO A 630 -4.99 75.58 1.87
C PRO A 630 -5.90 75.45 3.10
N SER A 631 -5.26 75.57 4.27
CA SER A 631 -5.84 75.85 5.57
C SER A 631 -7.16 76.65 5.52
N SER A 632 -8.20 76.12 6.16
CA SER A 632 -9.28 76.90 6.73
C SER A 632 -9.35 76.64 8.24
N MET A 633 -9.04 77.68 9.01
CA MET A 633 -9.39 77.82 10.42
C MET A 633 -10.91 77.77 10.59
N GLU A 634 -11.41 76.86 11.43
CA GLU A 634 -12.29 77.08 12.60
C GLU A 634 -12.75 75.73 13.19
#